data_AF-G9KTX0-F1
#
_entry.id   AF-G9KTX0-F1
#
_cell.length_a   1.000
_cell.length_b   1.000
_cell.length_c   1.000
_cell.angle_alpha   90.00
_cell.angle_beta   90.00
_cell.angle_gamma   90.00
#
_symmetry.space_group_name_H-M   'P 1'
#
loop_
_entity.id
_entity.type
_entity.pdbx_description
1 polymer ?
#
loop_
_entity_poly.entity_id
_entity_poly.type
_entity_poly.pdbx_seq_one_letter_code
_entity_poly.pdbx_strand_id
1 'polypeptide(L)'
;FTVAATVVYLVTEVYYNFMKPTQEMNISLVWCLLVLSFAIKVLFSLTTHYFKVEDGGERSVCVTFGFFFFVKAMAVLIVTENYLEFGLETGFTNFSDSAMQFLEKQGLESQGPVSKLTFKFFLAIFCSLIGAFLTFPGLRLAQMHLDALNLATEKITQTLLHINFLAPLFMVLLWVKPITKDYIMNPPLGKESVPLMTEATFDTLRLWLIILLCALRLAMMRSHLQAYLNLAQKCVDQMKKEAGRISTVELQKMVARVFYYLCVIALQYVAPLVMLLH
;
A
#
# COMPACT_ATOMS: atom_id res chain seq x y z
N PHE A 1 1.91 16.53 -7.81
CA PHE A 1 0.93 16.70 -6.73
C PHE A 1 1.45 16.14 -5.41
N THR A 2 1.73 14.83 -5.30
CA THR A 2 2.21 14.20 -4.05
C THR A 2 3.38 14.94 -3.41
N VAL A 3 4.43 15.27 -4.16
CA VAL A 3 5.59 16.03 -3.64
C VAL A 3 5.17 17.37 -3.01
N ALA A 4 4.28 18.11 -3.66
CA ALA A 4 3.78 19.38 -3.13
C ALA A 4 2.94 19.17 -1.85
N ALA A 5 2.07 18.16 -1.83
CA ALA A 5 1.29 17.81 -0.65
C ALA A 5 2.18 17.39 0.53
N THR A 6 3.24 16.61 0.28
CA THR A 6 4.24 16.24 1.30
C THR A 6 4.98 17.48 1.82
N VAL A 7 5.37 18.41 0.95
CA VAL A 7 6.00 19.67 1.38
C VAL A 7 5.05 20.50 2.23
N VAL A 8 3.78 20.64 1.82
CA VAL A 8 2.76 21.35 2.61
C VAL A 8 2.59 20.68 3.96
N TYR A 9 2.49 19.35 4.02
CA TYR A 9 2.38 18.60 5.27
C TYR A 9 3.57 18.84 6.20
N LEU A 10 4.80 18.74 5.69
CA LEU A 10 6.02 18.98 6.46
C LEU A 10 6.11 20.41 6.98
N VAL A 11 5.81 21.41 6.15
CA VAL A 11 5.81 22.81 6.57
C VAL A 11 4.77 23.06 7.65
N THR A 12 3.58 22.48 7.50
CA THR A 12 2.53 22.60 8.52
C THR A 12 2.92 21.92 9.82
N GLU A 13 3.48 20.70 9.80
CA GLU A 13 3.97 20.03 11.01
C GLU A 13 5.06 20.83 11.73
N VAL A 14 6.01 21.41 10.98
CA VAL A 14 7.04 22.28 11.54
C VAL A 14 6.39 23.51 12.19
N TYR A 15 5.42 24.14 11.54
CA TYR A 15 4.68 25.28 12.08
C TYR A 15 3.93 24.92 13.37
N TYR A 16 3.21 23.79 13.40
CA TYR A 16 2.46 23.35 14.58
C TYR A 16 3.39 23.02 15.75
N ASN A 17 4.56 22.45 15.50
CA ASN A 17 5.54 22.16 16.54
C ASN A 17 6.07 23.45 17.21
N PHE A 18 6.32 24.49 16.41
CA PHE A 18 6.81 25.78 16.93
C PHE A 18 5.72 26.65 17.57
N MET A 19 4.56 26.78 16.92
CA MET A 19 3.53 27.76 17.31
C MET A 19 2.43 27.20 18.21
N LYS A 20 2.27 25.86 18.27
CA LYS A 20 1.24 25.15 19.06
C LYS A 20 -0.16 25.80 19.02
N PRO A 21 -0.73 26.07 17.83
CA PRO A 21 -2.06 26.64 17.73
C PRO A 21 -3.11 25.65 18.26
N THR A 22 -3.99 26.08 19.17
CA THR A 22 -4.93 25.21 19.90
C THR A 22 -6.32 25.10 19.26
N GLN A 23 -6.67 25.93 18.28
CA GLN A 23 -8.01 25.99 17.69
C GLN A 23 -8.07 25.84 16.16
N GLU A 24 -6.94 25.69 15.47
CA GLU A 24 -6.91 25.64 14.01
C GLU A 24 -6.93 24.20 13.49
N MET A 25 -7.88 23.90 12.59
CA MET A 25 -7.93 22.62 11.88
C MET A 25 -6.70 22.49 10.98
N ASN A 26 -6.00 21.37 11.08
CA ASN A 26 -4.82 21.11 10.26
C ASN A 26 -5.21 20.87 8.79
N ILE A 27 -5.13 21.92 7.96
CA ILE A 27 -5.47 21.87 6.53
C ILE A 27 -4.60 20.87 5.76
N SER A 28 -3.40 20.53 6.24
CA SER A 28 -2.52 19.57 5.57
C SER A 28 -3.16 18.17 5.47
N LEU A 29 -4.05 17.80 6.41
CA LEU A 29 -4.81 16.56 6.37
C LEU A 29 -5.69 16.47 5.12
N VAL A 30 -6.27 17.59 4.67
CA VAL A 30 -7.06 17.65 3.43
C VAL A 30 -6.18 17.35 2.22
N TRP A 31 -4.94 17.85 2.21
CA TRP A 31 -3.98 17.53 1.14
C TRP A 31 -3.61 16.04 1.14
N CYS A 32 -3.42 15.42 2.31
CA CYS A 32 -3.19 13.97 2.40
C CYS A 32 -4.39 13.18 1.86
N LEU A 33 -5.62 13.55 2.23
CA LEU A 33 -6.84 12.91 1.71
C LEU A 33 -6.97 13.05 0.18
N LEU A 34 -6.59 14.21 -0.38
CA LEU A 34 -6.55 14.41 -1.83
C LEU A 34 -5.50 13.52 -2.51
N VAL A 35 -4.32 13.36 -1.90
CA VAL A 35 -3.27 12.45 -2.40
C VAL A 35 -3.79 11.01 -2.44
N LEU A 36 -4.42 10.54 -1.36
CA LEU A 36 -5.04 9.22 -1.28
C LEU A 36 -6.12 9.03 -2.35
N SER A 37 -6.99 10.03 -2.52
CA SER A 37 -8.05 10.02 -3.54
C SER A 37 -7.48 9.91 -4.96
N PHE A 38 -6.41 10.65 -5.26
CA PHE A 38 -5.73 10.56 -6.55
C PHE A 38 -5.04 9.21 -6.75
N ALA A 39 -4.43 8.63 -5.71
CA ALA A 39 -3.82 7.32 -5.79
C ALA A 39 -4.86 6.23 -6.11
N ILE A 40 -6.00 6.24 -5.41
CA ILE A 40 -7.13 5.33 -5.67
C ILE A 40 -7.68 5.54 -7.08
N LYS A 41 -7.86 6.79 -7.52
CA LYS A 41 -8.32 7.12 -8.88
C LYS A 41 -7.36 6.54 -9.94
N VAL A 42 -6.04 6.68 -9.74
CA VAL A 42 -5.05 6.11 -10.66
C VAL A 42 -5.17 4.59 -10.70
N LEU A 43 -5.22 3.92 -9.54
CA LEU A 43 -5.38 2.46 -9.47
C LEU A 43 -6.68 1.97 -10.13
N PHE A 44 -7.78 2.68 -9.95
CA PHE A 44 -9.04 2.41 -10.63
C PHE A 44 -8.94 2.61 -12.14
N SER A 45 -8.36 3.72 -12.59
CA SER A 45 -8.15 4.00 -14.02
C SER A 45 -7.28 2.94 -14.68
N LEU A 46 -6.29 2.39 -13.97
CA LEU A 46 -5.45 1.32 -14.47
C LEU A 46 -6.23 0.00 -14.55
N THR A 47 -6.99 -0.33 -13.50
CA THR A 47 -7.84 -1.54 -13.46
C THR A 47 -8.87 -1.55 -14.58
N THR A 48 -9.52 -0.41 -14.84
CA THR A 48 -10.48 -0.29 -15.95
C THR A 48 -9.83 -0.46 -17.32
N HIS A 49 -8.55 -0.12 -17.49
CA HIS A 49 -7.84 -0.40 -18.74
C HIS A 49 -7.60 -1.91 -18.94
N TYR A 50 -7.23 -2.66 -17.89
CA TYR A 50 -7.14 -4.12 -17.95
C TYR A 50 -8.49 -4.74 -18.35
N PHE A 51 -9.57 -4.23 -17.76
CA PHE A 51 -10.91 -4.74 -18.08
C PHE A 51 -11.36 -4.48 -19.52
N LYS A 52 -10.78 -3.52 -20.25
CA LYS A 52 -11.14 -3.27 -21.64
C LYS A 52 -10.51 -4.24 -22.65
N VAL A 53 -9.54 -5.05 -22.23
CA VAL A 53 -8.94 -6.08 -23.09
C VAL A 53 -9.98 -7.19 -23.33
N GLU A 54 -10.07 -7.68 -24.57
CA GLU A 54 -11.17 -8.55 -25.04
C GLU A 54 -11.30 -9.90 -24.31
N ASP A 55 -10.23 -10.37 -23.67
CA ASP A 55 -10.24 -11.61 -22.89
C ASP A 55 -10.82 -11.40 -21.48
N GLY A 56 -12.06 -11.85 -21.28
CA GLY A 56 -12.81 -11.71 -20.01
C GLY A 56 -12.16 -12.35 -18.75
N GLY A 57 -11.04 -13.06 -18.90
CA GLY A 57 -10.31 -13.67 -17.79
C GLY A 57 -9.79 -12.66 -16.77
N GLU A 58 -9.30 -11.50 -17.20
CA GLU A 58 -8.78 -10.45 -16.30
C GLU A 58 -9.88 -9.92 -15.36
N ARG A 59 -11.09 -9.72 -15.90
CA ARG A 59 -12.24 -9.27 -15.10
C ARG A 59 -12.59 -10.27 -14.01
N SER A 60 -12.64 -11.55 -14.37
CA SER A 60 -12.93 -12.64 -13.43
C SER A 60 -11.90 -12.69 -12.30
N VAL A 61 -10.60 -12.65 -12.62
CA VAL A 61 -9.51 -12.65 -11.63
C VAL A 61 -9.66 -11.50 -10.65
N CYS A 62 -9.88 -10.27 -11.14
CA CYS A 62 -10.02 -9.11 -10.25
C CYS A 62 -11.23 -9.21 -9.32
N VAL A 63 -12.36 -9.73 -9.79
CA VAL A 63 -13.57 -9.94 -8.96
C VAL A 63 -13.31 -11.02 -7.90
N THR A 64 -12.69 -12.14 -8.29
CA THR A 64 -12.34 -13.22 -7.35
C THR A 64 -11.39 -12.73 -6.25
N PHE A 65 -10.35 -11.99 -6.61
CA PHE A 65 -9.43 -11.40 -5.61
C PHE A 65 -10.12 -10.34 -4.75
N GLY A 66 -11.03 -9.55 -5.31
CA GLY A 66 -11.87 -8.63 -4.53
C GLY A 66 -12.63 -9.35 -3.42
N PHE A 67 -13.33 -10.43 -3.74
CA PHE A 67 -14.03 -11.26 -2.75
C PHE A 67 -13.07 -11.89 -1.72
N PHE A 68 -11.94 -12.41 -2.17
CA PHE A 68 -10.90 -12.94 -1.29
C PHE A 68 -10.40 -11.88 -0.29
N PHE A 69 -10.12 -10.67 -0.75
CA PHE A 69 -9.71 -9.57 0.13
C PHE A 69 -10.84 -9.09 1.04
N PHE A 70 -12.09 -9.16 0.61
CA PHE A 70 -13.25 -8.87 1.47
C PHE A 70 -13.32 -9.83 2.66
N VAL A 71 -13.25 -11.14 2.40
CA VAL A 71 -13.26 -12.16 3.45
C VAL A 71 -12.05 -11.99 4.38
N LYS A 72 -10.86 -11.75 3.83
CA LYS A 72 -9.67 -11.47 4.65
C LYS A 72 -9.82 -10.21 5.50
N ALA A 73 -10.32 -9.12 4.93
CA ALA A 73 -10.52 -7.87 5.67
C ALA A 73 -11.54 -8.06 6.80
N MET A 74 -12.65 -8.77 6.55
CA MET A 74 -13.62 -9.10 7.59
C MET A 74 -12.99 -9.93 8.72
N ALA A 75 -12.24 -10.98 8.39
CA ALA A 75 -11.55 -11.79 9.39
C ALA A 75 -10.60 -10.94 10.25
N VAL A 76 -9.80 -10.07 9.62
CA VAL A 76 -8.86 -9.17 10.30
C VAL A 76 -9.57 -8.11 11.16
N LEU A 77 -10.66 -7.51 10.68
CA LEU A 77 -11.39 -6.46 11.40
C LEU A 77 -12.24 -6.98 12.58
N ILE A 78 -12.57 -8.27 12.58
CA ILE A 78 -13.24 -8.94 13.71
C ILE A 78 -12.25 -9.19 14.87
N VAL A 79 -10.97 -9.40 14.58
CA VAL A 79 -9.94 -9.57 15.61
C VAL A 79 -9.90 -8.34 16.51
N THR A 80 -9.76 -8.59 17.81
CA THR A 80 -9.77 -7.53 18.84
C THR A 80 -8.48 -6.71 18.80
N GLU A 81 -8.56 -5.46 19.24
CA GLU A 81 -7.38 -4.57 19.30
C GLU A 81 -6.31 -5.01 20.30
N ASN A 82 -6.63 -6.02 21.12
CA ASN A 82 -5.67 -6.68 22.00
C ASN A 82 -4.65 -7.53 21.23
N TYR A 83 -4.94 -7.89 19.98
CA TYR A 83 -4.01 -8.61 19.10
C TYR A 83 -3.49 -7.75 17.94
N LEU A 84 -4.31 -6.84 17.41
CA LEU A 84 -3.96 -5.98 16.27
C LEU A 84 -4.04 -4.49 16.64
N GLU A 85 -2.93 -3.76 16.54
CA GLU A 85 -2.85 -2.33 16.87
C GLU A 85 -3.36 -1.42 15.75
N PHE A 86 -4.64 -1.53 15.38
CA PHE A 86 -5.22 -0.63 14.38
C PHE A 86 -5.77 0.67 14.98
N GLY A 87 -6.12 0.69 16.27
CA GLY A 87 -6.74 1.86 16.92
C GLY A 87 -8.09 2.26 16.32
N LEU A 88 -8.79 1.29 15.70
CA LEU A 88 -10.06 1.46 15.01
C LEU A 88 -11.21 1.79 15.96
N GLU A 89 -11.25 1.18 17.15
CA GLU A 89 -12.28 1.42 18.15
C GLU A 89 -12.15 2.81 18.73
N THR A 90 -10.93 3.23 19.07
CA THR A 90 -10.64 4.60 19.54
C THR A 90 -10.91 5.62 18.44
N GLY A 91 -10.52 5.33 17.20
CA GLY A 91 -10.82 6.19 16.05
C GLY A 91 -12.33 6.32 15.80
N PHE A 92 -13.07 5.21 15.92
CA PHE A 92 -14.52 5.20 15.77
C PHE A 92 -15.23 5.98 16.87
N THR A 93 -14.82 5.85 18.14
CA THR A 93 -15.41 6.62 19.24
C THR A 93 -15.16 8.11 19.05
N ASN A 94 -13.93 8.51 18.74
CA ASN A 94 -13.59 9.92 18.49
C ASN A 94 -14.37 10.50 17.31
N PHE A 95 -14.53 9.73 16.23
CA PHE A 95 -15.33 10.13 15.08
C PHE A 95 -16.81 10.25 15.42
N SER A 96 -17.37 9.26 16.12
CA SER A 96 -18.77 9.25 16.54
C SER A 96 -19.09 10.45 17.43
N ASP A 97 -18.24 10.72 18.43
CA ASP A 97 -18.42 11.83 19.35
C ASP A 97 -18.32 13.18 18.63
N SER A 98 -17.35 13.33 17.72
CA SER A 98 -17.19 14.55 16.91
C SER A 98 -18.38 14.77 15.96
N ALA A 99 -18.89 13.69 15.35
CA ALA A 99 -20.04 13.74 14.46
C ALA A 99 -21.33 14.09 15.23
N MET A 100 -21.51 13.56 16.45
CA MET A 100 -22.63 13.92 17.33
C MET A 100 -22.60 15.41 17.69
N GLN A 101 -21.45 15.93 18.13
CA GLN A 101 -21.31 17.36 18.44
C GLN A 101 -21.58 18.25 17.21
N PHE A 102 -21.20 17.81 16.01
CA PHE A 102 -21.50 18.53 14.77
C PHE A 102 -22.99 18.52 14.45
N LEU A 103 -23.66 17.37 14.55
CA LEU A 103 -25.09 17.21 14.29
C LEU A 103 -25.94 18.02 15.28
N GLU A 104 -25.57 18.00 16.56
CA GLU A 104 -26.22 18.79 17.61
C GLU A 104 -26.14 20.30 17.30
N LYS A 105 -24.98 20.79 16.86
CA LYS A 105 -24.82 22.19 16.40
C LYS A 105 -25.65 22.53 15.17
N GLN A 106 -26.00 21.54 14.34
CA GLN A 106 -26.89 21.71 13.19
C GLN A 106 -28.38 21.52 13.55
N GLY A 107 -28.71 21.30 14.84
CA GLY A 107 -30.08 21.12 15.32
C GLY A 107 -30.70 19.76 14.97
N LEU A 108 -29.88 18.77 14.60
CA LEU A 108 -30.32 17.41 14.29
C LEU A 108 -30.04 16.50 15.48
N GLU A 109 -31.10 16.11 16.21
CA GLU A 109 -30.99 15.05 17.23
C GLU A 109 -30.94 13.68 16.53
N SER A 110 -29.75 13.08 16.47
CA SER A 110 -29.54 11.75 15.90
C SER A 110 -29.09 10.76 16.97
N GLN A 111 -29.71 9.58 17.00
CA GLN A 111 -29.31 8.46 17.86
C GLN A 111 -28.04 7.78 17.33
N GLY A 112 -26.90 8.48 17.35
CA GLY A 112 -25.58 7.94 17.03
C GLY A 112 -25.36 7.62 15.53
N PRO A 113 -24.20 7.94 14.94
CA PRO A 113 -24.05 7.93 13.49
C PRO A 113 -24.12 6.55 12.82
N VAL A 114 -23.57 5.45 13.35
CA VAL A 114 -23.58 4.11 12.72
C VAL A 114 -23.22 3.06 13.79
N SER A 115 -23.63 1.78 13.67
CA SER A 115 -23.14 0.72 14.58
C SER A 115 -21.66 0.37 14.33
N LYS A 116 -20.90 -0.04 15.37
CA LYS A 116 -19.49 -0.47 15.22
C LYS A 116 -19.31 -1.57 14.16
N LEU A 117 -20.26 -2.51 14.08
CA LEU A 117 -20.23 -3.60 13.10
C LEU A 117 -20.43 -3.08 11.67
N THR A 118 -21.38 -2.17 11.48
CA THR A 118 -21.65 -1.54 10.18
C THR A 118 -20.43 -0.73 9.71
N PHE A 119 -19.76 -0.02 10.62
CA PHE A 119 -18.52 0.69 10.30
C PHE A 119 -17.41 -0.27 9.84
N LYS A 120 -17.17 -1.37 10.58
CA LYS A 120 -16.21 -2.41 10.18
C LYS A 120 -16.56 -3.04 8.83
N PHE A 121 -17.85 -3.25 8.55
CA PHE A 121 -18.32 -3.79 7.27
C PHE A 121 -18.02 -2.85 6.09
N PHE A 122 -18.31 -1.56 6.21
CA PHE A 122 -17.95 -0.58 5.17
C PHE A 122 -16.44 -0.50 4.97
N LEU A 123 -15.66 -0.51 6.06
CA LEU A 123 -14.20 -0.55 5.97
C LEU A 123 -13.71 -1.80 5.23
N ALA A 124 -14.32 -2.97 5.47
CA ALA A 124 -14.00 -4.20 4.74
C ALA A 124 -14.28 -4.09 3.23
N ILE A 125 -15.38 -3.41 2.84
CA ILE A 125 -15.68 -3.10 1.43
C ILE A 125 -14.59 -2.22 0.83
N PHE A 126 -14.16 -1.15 1.51
CA PHE A 126 -13.07 -0.30 1.02
C PHE A 126 -11.75 -1.07 0.89
N CYS A 127 -11.39 -1.89 1.88
CA CYS A 127 -10.21 -2.76 1.82
C CYS A 127 -10.30 -3.76 0.65
N SER A 128 -11.47 -4.33 0.39
CA SER A 128 -11.71 -5.23 -0.74
C SER A 128 -11.50 -4.53 -2.07
N LEU A 129 -12.04 -3.31 -2.25
CA LEU A 129 -11.88 -2.53 -3.46
C LEU A 129 -10.42 -2.17 -3.71
N ILE A 130 -9.72 -1.68 -2.68
CA ILE A 130 -8.29 -1.36 -2.77
C ILE A 130 -7.48 -2.62 -3.10
N GLY A 131 -7.76 -3.75 -2.43
CA GLY A 131 -7.12 -5.03 -2.71
C GLY A 131 -7.35 -5.53 -4.13
N ALA A 132 -8.58 -5.39 -4.65
CA ALA A 132 -8.91 -5.71 -6.04
C ALA A 132 -8.06 -4.88 -7.02
N PHE A 133 -8.00 -3.55 -6.82
CA PHE A 133 -7.21 -2.68 -7.69
C PHE A 133 -5.70 -2.93 -7.59
N LEU A 134 -5.21 -3.43 -6.46
CA LEU A 134 -3.82 -3.81 -6.25
C LEU A 134 -3.48 -5.23 -6.74
N THR A 135 -4.45 -6.04 -7.16
CA THR A 135 -4.22 -7.43 -7.60
C THR A 135 -3.30 -7.48 -8.81
N PHE A 136 -3.63 -6.78 -9.90
CA PHE A 136 -2.78 -6.74 -11.09
C PHE A 136 -1.42 -6.09 -10.86
N PRO A 137 -1.33 -4.91 -10.21
CA PRO A 137 -0.05 -4.37 -9.74
C PRO A 137 0.78 -5.39 -8.95
N GLY A 138 0.15 -6.14 -8.05
CA GLY A 138 0.81 -7.13 -7.20
C GLY A 138 1.34 -8.33 -7.98
N LEU A 139 0.52 -8.91 -8.87
CA LEU A 139 0.94 -10.03 -9.72
C LEU A 139 2.07 -9.61 -10.66
N ARG A 140 1.98 -8.42 -11.25
CA ARG A 140 3.03 -7.90 -12.12
C ARG A 140 4.30 -7.58 -11.35
N LEU A 141 4.20 -7.05 -10.13
CA LEU A 141 5.34 -6.84 -9.25
C LEU A 141 6.06 -8.16 -8.94
N ALA A 142 5.32 -9.25 -8.68
CA ALA A 142 5.91 -10.56 -8.45
C ALA A 142 6.67 -11.07 -9.69
N GLN A 143 6.11 -10.88 -10.89
CA GLN A 143 6.80 -11.21 -12.14
C GLN A 143 8.08 -10.39 -12.33
N MET A 144 8.00 -9.06 -12.14
CA MET A 144 9.17 -8.17 -12.24
C MET A 144 10.25 -8.51 -11.20
N HIS A 145 9.86 -8.96 -10.00
CA HIS A 145 10.79 -9.42 -8.99
C HIS A 145 11.57 -10.66 -9.44
N LEU A 146 10.87 -11.69 -9.94
CA LEU A 146 11.51 -12.90 -10.48
C LEU A 146 12.44 -12.57 -11.65
N ASP A 147 11.99 -11.68 -12.54
CA ASP A 147 12.80 -11.24 -13.67
C ASP A 147 14.03 -10.46 -13.24
N ALA A 148 13.91 -9.56 -12.25
CA ALA A 148 15.04 -8.82 -11.69
C ALA A 148 16.03 -9.75 -10.99
N LEU A 149 15.54 -10.78 -10.30
CA LEU A 149 16.38 -11.77 -9.61
C LEU A 149 17.20 -12.59 -10.61
N ASN A 150 16.61 -13.00 -11.73
CA ASN A 150 17.31 -13.73 -12.79
C ASN A 150 18.39 -12.87 -13.49
N LEU A 151 18.20 -11.56 -13.53
CA LEU A 151 19.17 -10.62 -14.10
C LEU A 151 20.26 -10.20 -13.10
N ALA A 152 20.00 -10.31 -11.80
CA ALA A 152 20.93 -9.92 -10.76
C ALA A 152 22.06 -10.95 -10.62
N THR A 153 23.28 -10.54 -10.97
CA THR A 153 24.49 -11.38 -10.82
C THR A 153 25.09 -11.28 -9.43
N GLU A 154 24.94 -10.14 -8.77
CA GLU A 154 25.53 -9.87 -7.46
C GLU A 154 24.65 -10.38 -6.32
N LYS A 155 25.26 -11.09 -5.35
CA LYS A 155 24.55 -11.62 -4.17
C LYS A 155 23.90 -10.52 -3.33
N ILE A 156 24.54 -9.35 -3.22
CA ILE A 156 24.01 -8.22 -2.45
C ILE A 156 22.69 -7.75 -3.07
N THR A 157 22.65 -7.53 -4.38
CA THR A 157 21.41 -7.13 -5.08
C THR A 157 20.32 -8.17 -4.94
N GLN A 158 20.64 -9.47 -5.02
CA GLN A 158 19.67 -10.55 -4.80
C GLN A 158 19.08 -10.50 -3.39
N THR A 159 19.92 -10.35 -2.36
CA THR A 159 19.43 -10.22 -0.97
C THR A 159 18.54 -9.00 -0.77
N LEU A 160 18.93 -7.84 -1.33
CA LEU A 160 18.11 -6.62 -1.26
C LEU A 160 16.77 -6.78 -1.98
N LEU A 161 16.74 -7.47 -3.12
CA LEU A 161 15.50 -7.78 -3.85
C LEU A 161 14.56 -8.65 -3.01
N HIS A 162 15.09 -9.68 -2.33
CA HIS A 162 14.28 -10.52 -1.42
C HIS A 162 13.75 -9.73 -0.24
N ILE A 163 14.59 -8.91 0.42
CA ILE A 163 14.16 -8.05 1.52
C ILE A 163 13.07 -7.09 1.04
N ASN A 164 13.23 -6.48 -0.13
CA ASN A 164 12.22 -5.60 -0.70
C ASN A 164 10.89 -6.32 -1.01
N PHE A 165 10.95 -7.56 -1.50
CA PHE A 165 9.74 -8.36 -1.77
C PHE A 165 9.01 -8.75 -0.47
N LEU A 166 9.75 -9.06 0.60
CA LEU A 166 9.19 -9.37 1.92
C LEU A 166 8.80 -8.12 2.74
N ALA A 167 9.26 -6.92 2.37
CA ALA A 167 9.02 -5.69 3.12
C ALA A 167 7.54 -5.45 3.52
N PRO A 168 6.53 -5.67 2.64
CA PRO A 168 5.12 -5.50 3.03
C PRO A 168 4.67 -6.47 4.12
N LEU A 169 5.24 -7.69 4.16
CA LEU A 169 4.94 -8.66 5.21
C LEU A 169 5.50 -8.19 6.54
N PHE A 170 6.78 -7.78 6.57
CA PHE A 170 7.38 -7.21 7.77
C PHE A 170 6.56 -6.04 8.30
N MET A 171 6.15 -5.14 7.39
CA MET A 171 5.25 -4.04 7.73
C MET A 171 3.99 -4.54 8.43
N VAL A 172 3.23 -5.47 7.87
CA VAL A 172 2.00 -5.95 8.54
C VAL A 172 2.30 -6.58 9.91
N LEU A 173 3.40 -7.32 10.05
CA LEU A 173 3.77 -7.98 11.31
C LEU A 173 4.05 -7.00 12.46
N LEU A 174 4.57 -5.80 12.17
CA LEU A 174 4.83 -4.77 13.19
C LEU A 174 3.54 -4.32 13.92
N TRP A 175 2.37 -4.50 13.33
CA TRP A 175 1.06 -4.15 13.93
C TRP A 175 0.39 -5.31 14.66
N VAL A 176 1.02 -6.50 14.64
CA VAL A 176 0.56 -7.67 15.38
C VAL A 176 1.25 -7.69 16.75
N LYS A 177 0.51 -7.32 17.81
CA LYS A 177 1.00 -7.24 19.20
C LYS A 177 1.74 -8.50 19.66
N PRO A 178 1.16 -9.73 19.55
CA PRO A 178 1.81 -10.92 20.08
C PRO A 178 3.12 -11.28 19.37
N ILE A 179 3.31 -10.83 18.13
CA ILE A 179 4.52 -11.12 17.35
C ILE A 179 5.62 -10.13 17.69
N THR A 180 5.28 -8.85 17.87
CA THR A 180 6.28 -7.79 17.95
C THR A 180 6.30 -7.14 19.33
N LYS A 181 5.21 -6.47 19.71
CA LYS A 181 5.17 -5.65 20.93
C LYS A 181 5.26 -6.51 22.20
N ASP A 182 4.46 -7.57 22.30
CA ASP A 182 4.46 -8.44 23.49
C ASP A 182 5.77 -9.21 23.63
N TYR A 183 6.38 -9.60 22.51
CA TYR A 183 7.68 -10.27 22.53
C TYR A 183 8.82 -9.34 23.00
N ILE A 184 8.82 -8.07 22.59
CA ILE A 184 9.84 -7.08 22.97
C ILE A 184 9.62 -6.55 24.38
N MET A 185 8.37 -6.31 24.76
CA MET A 185 8.02 -5.68 26.05
C MET A 185 7.90 -6.70 27.18
N ASN A 186 7.46 -7.92 26.90
CA ASN A 186 7.30 -9.00 27.88
C ASN A 186 7.89 -10.31 27.33
N PRO A 187 9.22 -10.39 27.16
CA PRO A 187 9.84 -11.59 26.62
C PRO A 187 9.49 -12.79 27.51
N PRO A 188 8.97 -13.91 26.96
CA PRO A 188 8.57 -15.09 27.75
C PRO A 188 9.77 -15.85 28.35
N LEU A 189 10.99 -15.29 28.25
CA LEU A 189 12.26 -15.87 28.66
C LEU A 189 12.73 -15.27 29.99
N GLY A 190 12.16 -15.75 31.10
CA GLY A 190 12.76 -15.59 32.43
C GLY A 190 11.80 -15.13 33.54
N LYS A 191 12.21 -15.38 34.80
CA LYS A 191 11.45 -15.03 36.02
C LYS A 191 11.41 -13.53 36.33
N GLU A 192 12.17 -12.71 35.60
CA GLU A 192 12.15 -11.25 35.66
C GLU A 192 12.05 -10.70 34.24
N SER A 193 10.83 -10.37 33.81
CA SER A 193 10.58 -9.75 32.51
C SER A 193 10.95 -8.26 32.58
N VAL A 194 12.22 -7.94 32.35
CA VAL A 194 12.64 -6.55 32.13
C VAL A 194 12.21 -6.16 30.72
N PRO A 195 11.37 -5.13 30.53
CA PRO A 195 10.98 -4.68 29.20
C PRO A 195 12.22 -4.20 28.44
N LEU A 196 12.49 -4.75 27.25
CA LEU A 196 13.64 -4.33 26.43
C LEU A 196 13.51 -2.88 25.95
N MET A 197 12.28 -2.37 25.82
CA MET A 197 12.00 -1.06 25.26
C MET A 197 10.68 -0.48 25.75
N THR A 198 10.59 0.85 25.83
CA THR A 198 9.35 1.57 26.17
C THR A 198 8.40 1.67 24.96
N GLU A 199 7.10 1.86 25.20
CA GLU A 199 6.10 1.98 24.13
C GLU A 199 6.40 3.11 23.14
N ALA A 200 6.77 4.29 23.65
CA ALA A 200 7.08 5.45 22.82
C ALA A 200 8.29 5.21 21.91
N THR A 201 9.31 4.50 22.40
CA THR A 201 10.47 4.14 21.58
C THR A 201 10.09 3.11 20.51
N PHE A 202 9.18 2.18 20.81
CA PHE A 202 8.66 1.22 19.82
C PHE A 202 7.88 1.89 18.70
N ASP A 203 7.01 2.83 19.02
CA ASP A 203 6.24 3.55 18.00
C ASP A 203 7.15 4.42 17.13
N THR A 204 8.16 5.06 17.71
CA THR A 204 9.17 5.81 16.97
C THR A 204 9.98 4.90 16.03
N LEU A 205 10.43 3.73 16.53
CA LEU A 205 11.17 2.75 15.74
C LEU A 205 10.32 2.18 14.60
N ARG A 206 9.03 1.90 14.86
CA ARG A 206 8.07 1.46 13.85
C ARG A 206 8.06 2.45 12.69
N LEU A 207 7.84 3.75 12.96
CA LEU A 207 7.83 4.80 11.93
C LEU A 207 9.13 4.89 11.14
N TRP A 208 10.30 4.79 11.79
CA TRP A 208 11.58 4.76 11.08
C TRP A 208 11.72 3.55 10.17
N LEU A 209 11.25 2.38 10.59
CA LEU A 209 11.23 1.17 9.75
C LEU A 209 10.31 1.35 8.53
N ILE A 210 9.14 1.97 8.68
CA ILE A 210 8.26 2.32 7.55
C ILE A 210 9.04 3.13 6.51
N ILE A 211 9.67 4.22 6.94
CA ILE A 211 10.41 5.14 6.07
C ILE A 211 11.55 4.40 5.38
N LEU A 212 12.31 3.58 6.13
CA LEU A 212 13.42 2.79 5.61
C LEU A 212 12.96 1.80 4.53
N LEU A 213 11.85 1.09 4.77
CA LEU A 213 11.31 0.11 3.82
C LEU A 213 10.74 0.80 2.57
N CYS A 214 10.12 1.96 2.71
CA CYS A 214 9.71 2.80 1.57
C CYS A 214 10.92 3.27 0.75
N ALA A 215 11.98 3.71 1.42
CA ALA A 215 13.22 4.15 0.76
C ALA A 215 13.91 2.98 0.03
N LEU A 216 13.99 1.80 0.67
CA LEU A 216 14.49 0.57 0.04
C LEU A 216 13.70 0.25 -1.23
N ARG A 217 12.37 0.36 -1.18
CA ARG A 217 11.49 0.10 -2.31
C ARG A 217 11.71 1.08 -3.46
N LEU A 218 11.86 2.37 -3.16
CA LEU A 218 12.23 3.37 -4.16
C LEU A 218 13.62 3.11 -4.75
N ALA A 219 14.61 2.71 -3.94
CA ALA A 219 15.95 2.38 -4.41
C ALA A 219 15.94 1.18 -5.37
N MET A 220 15.15 0.14 -5.06
CA MET A 220 14.98 -1.05 -5.90
C MET A 220 14.08 -0.82 -7.12
N MET A 221 13.46 0.36 -7.27
CA MET A 221 12.58 0.63 -8.40
C MET A 221 13.32 0.52 -9.73
N ARG A 222 14.54 1.07 -9.82
CA ARG A 222 15.32 1.04 -11.07
C ARG A 222 15.54 -0.39 -11.56
N SER A 223 15.90 -1.30 -10.65
CA SER A 223 16.13 -2.71 -10.97
C SER A 223 14.86 -3.40 -11.47
N HIS A 224 13.70 -3.16 -10.85
CA HIS A 224 12.42 -3.73 -11.30
C HIS A 224 11.95 -3.15 -12.64
N LEU A 225 12.10 -1.84 -12.86
CA LEU A 225 11.75 -1.22 -14.15
C LEU A 225 12.68 -1.69 -15.27
N GLN A 226 13.98 -1.86 -14.98
CA GLN A 226 14.92 -2.41 -15.96
C GLN A 226 14.57 -3.86 -16.32
N ALA A 227 14.20 -4.68 -15.33
CA ALA A 227 13.74 -6.03 -15.59
C ALA A 227 12.48 -6.06 -16.48
N TYR A 228 11.56 -5.12 -16.27
CA TYR A 228 10.40 -4.94 -17.14
C TYR A 228 10.78 -4.51 -18.57
N LEU A 229 11.72 -3.58 -18.74
CA LEU A 229 12.20 -3.18 -20.07
C LEU A 229 12.85 -4.35 -20.82
N ASN A 230 13.56 -5.22 -20.11
CA ASN A 230 14.18 -6.41 -20.68
C ASN A 230 13.15 -7.46 -21.15
N LEU A 231 11.86 -7.30 -20.83
CA LEU A 231 10.79 -8.13 -21.38
C LEU A 231 10.72 -8.02 -22.91
N ALA A 232 10.95 -6.82 -23.46
CA ALA A 232 10.99 -6.62 -24.90
C ALA A 232 12.06 -7.51 -25.55
N GLN A 233 13.26 -7.54 -24.96
CA GLN A 233 14.36 -8.39 -25.42
C GLN A 233 14.00 -9.87 -25.36
N LYS A 234 13.41 -10.34 -24.25
CA LYS A 234 12.96 -11.73 -24.11
C LYS A 234 11.95 -12.12 -25.19
N CYS A 235 10.97 -11.25 -25.46
CA CYS A 235 9.98 -11.51 -26.49
C CYS A 235 10.62 -11.58 -27.89
N VAL A 236 11.59 -10.71 -28.20
CA VAL A 236 12.36 -10.80 -29.45
C VAL A 236 13.12 -12.12 -29.54
N ASP A 237 13.77 -12.56 -28.47
CA ASP A 237 14.57 -13.78 -28.47
C ASP A 237 13.71 -15.05 -28.51
N GLN A 238 12.48 -15.00 -28.00
CA GLN A 238 11.49 -16.06 -28.17
C GLN A 238 10.97 -16.12 -29.60
N MET A 239 10.63 -14.98 -30.20
CA MET A 239 10.22 -14.88 -31.60
C MET A 239 11.27 -15.44 -32.55
N LYS A 240 12.56 -15.20 -32.31
CA LYS A 240 13.66 -15.79 -33.10
C LYS A 240 13.66 -17.33 -33.10
N LYS A 241 13.08 -17.97 -32.08
CA LYS A 241 13.03 -19.44 -31.95
C LYS A 241 11.79 -20.04 -32.62
N GLU A 242 10.77 -19.24 -32.88
CA GLU A 242 9.54 -19.69 -33.53
C GLU A 242 9.74 -19.73 -35.05
N ALA A 243 9.35 -20.84 -35.68
CA ALA A 243 9.44 -21.00 -37.12
C ALA A 243 8.30 -20.24 -37.80
N GLY A 244 8.61 -19.10 -38.42
CA GLY A 244 7.62 -18.30 -39.14
C GLY A 244 8.21 -17.00 -39.72
N ARG A 245 7.54 -16.43 -40.71
CA ARG A 245 7.90 -15.10 -41.24
C ARG A 245 7.36 -14.04 -40.29
N ILE A 246 8.23 -13.48 -39.45
CA ILE A 246 7.86 -12.45 -38.49
C ILE A 246 7.88 -11.09 -39.19
N SER A 247 6.78 -10.35 -39.10
CA SER A 247 6.71 -9.00 -39.64
C SER A 247 7.53 -8.04 -38.78
N THR A 248 8.42 -7.26 -39.40
CA THR A 248 9.20 -6.22 -38.71
C THR A 248 8.29 -5.18 -38.04
N VAL A 249 7.10 -4.95 -38.59
CA VAL A 249 6.09 -4.04 -38.03
C VAL A 249 5.50 -4.58 -36.73
N GLU A 250 5.26 -5.88 -36.62
CA GLU A 250 4.74 -6.51 -35.40
C GLU A 250 5.79 -6.48 -34.28
N LEU A 251 7.05 -6.73 -34.64
CA LEU A 251 8.19 -6.62 -33.73
C LEU A 251 8.31 -5.20 -33.16
N GLN A 252 8.28 -4.18 -34.03
CA GLN A 252 8.33 -2.78 -33.62
C GLN A 252 7.16 -2.40 -32.70
N LYS A 253 5.93 -2.84 -33.03
CA LYS A 253 4.74 -2.60 -32.19
C LYS A 253 4.86 -3.25 -30.81
N MET A 254 5.41 -4.45 -30.72
CA MET A 254 5.61 -5.16 -29.45
C MET A 254 6.61 -4.42 -28.56
N VAL A 255 7.77 -4.04 -29.12
CA VAL A 255 8.80 -3.28 -28.39
C VAL A 255 8.24 -1.92 -27.94
N ALA A 256 7.61 -1.17 -28.83
CA ALA A 256 7.01 0.13 -28.51
C ALA A 256 5.97 0.02 -27.39
N ARG A 257 5.13 -1.02 -27.40
CA ARG A 257 4.12 -1.26 -26.35
C ARG A 257 4.75 -1.35 -24.96
N VAL A 258 5.87 -2.08 -24.82
CA VAL A 258 6.58 -2.21 -23.53
C VAL A 258 7.04 -0.84 -23.02
N PHE A 259 7.62 -0.01 -23.90
CA PHE A 259 8.06 1.35 -23.53
C PHE A 259 6.89 2.26 -23.13
N TYR A 260 5.79 2.27 -23.89
CA TYR A 260 4.61 3.07 -23.54
C TYR A 260 3.98 2.63 -22.21
N TYR A 261 3.99 1.34 -21.90
CA TYR A 261 3.47 0.83 -20.64
C TYR A 261 4.38 1.09 -19.43
N LEU A 262 5.66 1.43 -19.63
CA LEU A 262 6.61 1.65 -18.54
C LEU A 262 6.10 2.68 -17.52
N CYS A 263 5.51 3.79 -18.00
CA CYS A 263 4.96 4.83 -17.13
C CYS A 263 3.81 4.30 -16.27
N VAL A 264 2.96 3.44 -16.83
CA VAL A 264 1.88 2.78 -16.09
C VAL A 264 2.46 1.88 -15.01
N ILE A 265 3.49 1.11 -15.31
CA ILE A 265 4.16 0.23 -14.34
C ILE A 265 4.80 1.02 -13.21
N ALA A 266 5.47 2.12 -13.52
CA ALA A 266 6.05 3.01 -12.52
C ALA A 266 4.96 3.55 -11.57
N LEU A 267 3.81 3.96 -12.10
CA LEU A 267 2.67 4.41 -11.29
C LEU A 267 2.11 3.27 -10.40
N GLN A 268 1.97 2.05 -10.93
CA GLN A 268 1.54 0.88 -10.15
C GLN A 268 2.49 0.55 -8.99
N TYR A 269 3.78 0.81 -9.18
CA TYR A 269 4.78 0.57 -8.15
C TYR A 269 4.78 1.66 -7.06
N VAL A 270 4.60 2.93 -7.45
CA VAL A 270 4.68 4.09 -6.56
C VAL A 270 3.36 4.34 -5.81
N ALA A 271 2.20 4.06 -6.41
CA ALA A 271 0.91 4.34 -5.78
C ALA A 271 0.72 3.71 -4.39
N PRO A 272 1.08 2.42 -4.15
CA PRO A 272 0.98 1.81 -2.82
C PRO A 272 1.93 2.45 -1.79
N LEU A 273 3.10 2.93 -2.23
CA LEU A 273 4.04 3.64 -1.36
C LEU A 273 3.48 4.99 -0.93
N VAL A 274 2.88 5.71 -1.87
CA VAL A 274 2.24 7.00 -1.60
C VAL A 274 1.08 6.83 -0.63
N MET A 275 0.26 5.78 -0.81
CA MET A 275 -0.84 5.45 0.10
C MET A 275 -0.41 5.03 1.51
N LEU A 276 0.83 4.58 1.67
CA LEU A 276 1.35 4.13 2.95
C LEU A 276 2.04 5.27 3.72
N LEU A 277 2.52 6.29 3.01
CA LEU A 277 3.19 7.45 3.60
C LEU A 277 2.21 8.58 3.99
N HIS A 278 1.03 8.65 3.37
CA HIS A 278 -0.01 9.67 3.60
C HIS A 278 -1.25 9.04 4.19
#